data_AF-A0A4Q5SFQ3-F1
#
_entry.id   AF-A0A4Q5SFQ3-F1
#
_cell.length_a   1.000
_cell.length_b   1.000
_cell.length_c   1.000
_cell.angle_alpha   90.00
_cell.angle_beta   90.00
_cell.angle_gamma   90.00
#
_symmetry.space_group_name_H-M   'P 1'
#
loop_
_entity.id
_entity.type
_entity.pdbx_description
1 polymer ?
#
loop_
_entity_poly.entity_id
_entity_poly.type
_entity_poly.pdbx_seq_one_letter_code
_entity_poly.pdbx_strand_id
1 'polypeptide(L)'
;MTIFNSVISWFMKKRIHQIELFMKYPNEVQEEWFENLIMGAENTEWGKLHHYKSIENLNQYRERVPIQTYDTLKPYIERMLKGEQNILWPSEIRWFAKSSGTTSDRSKFIPVSEEALEECHFKGGKDALTIYFNNRPNAQLFTGKSLTIGGSSQISQLSPDTSFGDLSAVIMKNLPFWAEFHRTPNLDIALLENFEEKIEKIAKTTLDVNVTGIGGVPTWNIVLFNRILEITGKDNLLEIWPNLEFCFHGGVNFTPYREQFKKFIPTDNMYYIESYNASEG
;
A
#
# COMPACT_ATOMS: atom_id res chain seq x y z
N MET A 1 -16.12 -16.25 -18.78
CA MET A 1 -14.88 -15.97 -18.04
C MET A 1 -13.83 -15.52 -19.04
N THR A 2 -13.41 -14.26 -19.01
CA THR A 2 -12.28 -13.76 -19.80
C THR A 2 -11.02 -14.53 -19.43
N ILE A 3 -10.21 -14.93 -20.42
CA ILE A 3 -8.98 -15.73 -20.25
C ILE A 3 -8.06 -15.12 -19.18
N PHE A 4 -8.01 -13.79 -19.12
CA PHE A 4 -7.25 -13.02 -18.13
C PHE A 4 -7.66 -13.32 -16.67
N ASN A 5 -8.96 -13.37 -16.36
CA ASN A 5 -9.46 -13.73 -15.02
C ASN A 5 -9.08 -15.17 -14.64
N SER A 6 -9.09 -16.09 -15.60
CA SER A 6 -8.74 -17.49 -15.35
C SER A 6 -7.25 -17.70 -15.06
N VAL A 7 -6.36 -16.97 -15.75
CA VAL A 7 -4.90 -17.04 -15.53
C VAL A 7 -4.52 -16.42 -14.18
N ILE A 8 -5.11 -15.26 -13.84
CA ILE A 8 -4.86 -14.63 -12.53
C ILE A 8 -5.38 -15.53 -11.41
N SER A 9 -6.60 -16.06 -11.51
CA SER A 9 -7.16 -16.98 -10.52
C SER A 9 -6.25 -18.19 -10.30
N TRP A 10 -5.66 -18.74 -11.37
CA TRP A 10 -4.71 -19.86 -11.25
C TRP A 10 -3.41 -19.48 -10.54
N PHE A 11 -2.81 -18.33 -10.86
CA PHE A 11 -1.63 -17.83 -10.15
C PHE A 11 -1.91 -17.58 -8.66
N MET A 12 -3.07 -16.99 -8.35
CA MET A 12 -3.50 -16.74 -6.97
C MET A 12 -3.73 -18.05 -6.18
N LYS A 13 -4.21 -19.13 -6.82
CA LYS A 13 -4.32 -20.45 -6.18
C LYS A 13 -2.98 -21.04 -5.74
N LYS A 14 -1.85 -20.65 -6.36
CA LYS A 14 -0.53 -21.05 -5.85
C LYS A 14 -0.14 -20.22 -4.63
N ARG A 15 -0.48 -18.93 -4.63
CA ARG A 15 -0.15 -18.01 -3.52
C ARG A 15 -0.94 -18.33 -2.25
N ILE A 16 -2.20 -18.76 -2.34
CA ILE A 16 -2.98 -19.11 -1.14
C ILE A 16 -2.31 -20.25 -0.34
N HIS A 17 -1.71 -21.23 -1.02
CA HIS A 17 -0.98 -22.31 -0.35
C HIS A 17 0.24 -21.79 0.44
N GLN A 18 0.92 -20.76 -0.07
CA GLN A 18 2.01 -20.12 0.68
C GLN A 18 1.48 -19.40 1.92
N ILE A 19 0.35 -18.71 1.81
CA ILE A 19 -0.31 -18.05 2.95
C ILE A 19 -0.68 -19.09 4.02
N GLU A 20 -1.26 -20.22 3.63
CA GLU A 20 -1.57 -21.33 4.55
C GLU A 20 -0.33 -21.88 5.26
N LEU A 21 0.81 -21.98 4.55
CA LEU A 21 2.08 -22.38 5.16
C LEU A 21 2.57 -21.36 6.18
N PHE A 22 2.47 -20.06 5.89
CA PHE A 22 2.85 -19.01 6.84
C PHE A 22 1.99 -19.03 8.10
N MET A 23 0.70 -19.31 7.95
CA MET A 23 -0.22 -19.47 9.08
C MET A 23 0.07 -20.73 9.89
N LYS A 24 0.52 -21.81 9.24
CA LYS A 24 0.81 -23.09 9.88
C LYS A 24 2.16 -23.11 10.61
N TYR A 25 3.17 -22.43 10.06
CA TYR A 25 4.53 -22.39 10.58
C TYR A 25 5.02 -20.94 10.78
N PRO A 26 4.32 -20.14 11.61
CA PRO A 26 4.60 -18.71 11.72
C PRO A 26 5.95 -18.41 12.36
N ASN A 27 6.43 -19.26 13.26
CA ASN A 27 7.69 -19.04 13.96
C ASN A 27 8.88 -19.27 13.03
N GLU A 28 8.82 -20.36 12.26
CA GLU A 28 9.83 -20.73 11.27
C GLU A 28 9.96 -19.65 10.19
N VAL A 29 8.81 -19.10 9.73
CA VAL A 29 8.80 -17.99 8.77
C VAL A 29 9.40 -16.71 9.36
N GLN A 30 9.12 -16.41 10.63
CA GLN A 30 9.72 -15.25 11.30
C GLN A 30 11.22 -15.42 11.53
N GLU A 31 11.68 -16.64 11.83
CA GLU A 31 13.10 -16.95 11.99
C GLU A 31 13.86 -16.81 10.66
N GLU A 32 13.33 -17.39 9.57
CA GLU A 32 13.88 -17.24 8.23
C GLU A 32 13.91 -15.76 7.80
N TRP A 33 12.83 -15.01 8.08
CA TRP A 33 12.78 -13.59 7.76
C TRP A 33 13.81 -12.78 8.56
N PHE A 34 13.96 -13.08 9.84
CA PHE A 34 14.97 -12.46 10.70
C PHE A 34 16.39 -12.74 10.18
N GLU A 35 16.73 -13.99 9.87
CA GLU A 35 18.04 -14.36 9.33
C GLU A 35 18.34 -13.60 8.03
N ASN A 36 17.37 -13.58 7.10
CA ASN A 36 17.51 -12.85 5.84
C ASN A 36 17.76 -11.34 6.05
N LEU A 37 17.05 -10.70 6.99
CA LEU A 37 17.24 -9.28 7.28
C LEU A 37 18.61 -9.00 7.89
N ILE A 38 19.06 -9.81 8.86
CA ILE A 38 20.36 -9.63 9.52
C ILE A 38 21.51 -9.88 8.54
N MET A 39 21.43 -10.96 7.77
CA MET A 39 22.43 -11.28 6.75
C MET A 39 22.46 -10.22 5.64
N GLY A 40 21.30 -9.76 5.17
CA GLY A 40 21.22 -8.72 4.17
C GLY A 40 21.88 -7.41 4.62
N ALA A 41 21.62 -7.00 5.86
CA ALA A 41 22.12 -5.73 6.39
C ALA A 41 23.55 -5.79 6.98
N GLU A 42 24.22 -6.94 7.02
CA GLU A 42 25.46 -7.11 7.80
C GLU A 42 26.61 -6.17 7.40
N ASN A 43 26.65 -5.75 6.13
CA ASN A 43 27.72 -4.94 5.55
C ASN A 43 27.41 -3.43 5.51
N THR A 44 26.21 -3.04 5.96
CA THR A 44 25.80 -1.64 6.15
C THR A 44 26.56 -0.99 7.30
N GLU A 45 26.56 0.34 7.37
CA GLU A 45 27.10 1.04 8.55
C GLU A 45 26.41 0.59 9.84
N TRP A 46 25.08 0.46 9.81
CA TRP A 46 24.29 0.01 10.95
C TRP A 46 24.59 -1.44 11.35
N GLY A 47 24.68 -2.34 10.38
CA GLY A 47 25.03 -3.74 10.60
C GLY A 47 26.43 -3.91 11.20
N LYS A 48 27.40 -3.09 10.76
CA LYS A 48 28.74 -3.06 11.34
C LYS A 48 28.76 -2.51 12.76
N LEU A 49 28.01 -1.43 13.02
CA LEU A 49 27.88 -0.81 14.34
C LEU A 49 27.38 -1.82 15.39
N HIS A 50 26.44 -2.69 15.02
CA HIS A 50 25.85 -3.68 15.91
C HIS A 50 26.37 -5.11 15.71
N HIS A 51 27.44 -5.27 14.93
CA HIS A 51 28.09 -6.56 14.67
C HIS A 51 27.16 -7.66 14.15
N TYR A 52 26.32 -7.34 13.15
CA TYR A 52 25.32 -8.26 12.59
C TYR A 52 25.93 -9.57 12.08
N LYS A 53 27.14 -9.51 11.50
CA LYS A 53 27.86 -10.67 10.98
C LYS A 53 28.08 -11.81 11.99
N SER A 54 28.06 -11.52 13.29
CA SER A 54 28.22 -12.52 14.36
C SER A 54 26.97 -12.70 15.20
N ILE A 55 25.80 -12.31 14.68
CA ILE A 55 24.49 -12.59 15.25
C ILE A 55 24.00 -13.89 14.63
N GLU A 56 23.87 -14.93 15.45
CA GLU A 56 23.40 -16.26 15.04
C GLU A 56 22.00 -16.57 15.57
N ASN A 57 21.47 -15.75 16.48
CA ASN A 57 20.15 -15.94 17.05
C ASN A 57 19.55 -14.64 17.60
N LEU A 58 18.24 -14.70 17.87
CA LEU A 58 17.45 -13.56 18.31
C LEU A 58 17.90 -12.98 19.67
N ASN A 59 18.46 -13.79 20.57
CA ASN A 59 18.93 -13.29 21.87
C ASN A 59 20.16 -12.39 21.70
N GLN A 60 21.13 -12.82 20.88
CA GLN A 60 22.29 -12.00 20.56
C GLN A 60 21.89 -10.68 19.88
N TYR A 61 20.87 -10.71 19.01
CA TYR A 61 20.33 -9.47 18.42
C TYR A 61 19.76 -8.53 19.46
N ARG A 62 18.91 -9.04 20.36
CA ARG A 62 18.29 -8.23 21.44
C ARG A 62 19.32 -7.63 22.39
N GLU A 63 20.41 -8.32 22.65
CA GLU A 63 21.52 -7.82 23.48
C GLU A 63 22.30 -6.68 22.81
N ARG A 64 22.47 -6.74 21.49
CA ARG A 64 23.33 -5.81 20.72
C ARG A 64 22.58 -4.63 20.14
N VAL A 65 21.30 -4.79 19.81
CA VAL A 65 20.49 -3.79 19.11
C VAL A 65 19.41 -3.26 20.05
N PRO A 66 19.62 -2.09 20.68
CA PRO A 66 18.59 -1.50 21.52
C PRO A 66 17.41 -1.03 20.68
N ILE A 67 16.23 -0.94 21.32
CA ILE A 67 15.02 -0.39 20.71
C ILE A 67 15.31 1.06 20.27
N GLN A 68 14.95 1.37 19.02
CA GLN A 68 15.20 2.66 18.40
C GLN A 68 13.92 3.51 18.34
N THR A 69 14.09 4.82 18.33
CA THR A 69 13.04 5.78 17.98
C THR A 69 13.38 6.45 16.66
N TYR A 70 12.44 7.21 16.10
CA TYR A 70 12.75 8.00 14.90
C TYR A 70 13.91 8.98 15.15
N ASP A 71 13.97 9.61 16.33
CA ASP A 71 15.00 10.59 16.65
C ASP A 71 16.39 9.97 16.77
N THR A 72 16.50 8.72 17.20
CA THR A 72 17.80 8.00 17.23
C THR A 72 18.27 7.58 15.84
N LEU A 73 17.34 7.29 14.92
CA LEU A 73 17.64 6.95 13.54
C LEU A 73 17.80 8.17 12.62
N LYS A 74 17.26 9.32 13.03
CA LYS A 74 17.21 10.56 12.23
C LYS A 74 18.58 10.98 11.68
N PRO A 75 19.70 10.93 12.41
CA PRO A 75 21.01 11.30 11.85
C PRO A 75 21.41 10.43 10.65
N TYR A 76 21.06 9.15 10.65
CA TYR A 76 21.30 8.22 9.54
C TYR A 76 20.36 8.51 8.38
N ILE A 77 19.07 8.71 8.66
CA ILE A 77 18.05 9.04 7.66
C ILE A 77 18.39 10.36 6.96
N GLU A 78 18.85 11.39 7.68
CA GLU A 78 19.25 12.68 7.10
C GLU A 78 20.46 12.57 6.17
N ARG A 79 21.37 11.63 6.43
CA ARG A 79 22.48 11.30 5.52
C ARG A 79 21.97 10.59 4.27
N MET A 80 21.06 9.63 4.43
CA MET A 80 20.43 8.94 3.30
C MET A 80 19.61 9.89 2.43
N LEU A 81 18.91 10.86 3.01
CA LEU A 81 18.21 11.91 2.27
C LEU A 81 19.17 12.76 1.41
N LYS A 82 20.41 12.96 1.86
CA LYS A 82 21.46 13.64 1.09
C LYS A 82 22.10 12.76 0.03
N GLY A 83 21.64 11.52 -0.14
CA GLY A 83 22.08 10.57 -1.15
C GLY A 83 23.11 9.54 -0.66
N GLU A 84 23.48 9.54 0.62
CA GLU A 84 24.45 8.57 1.15
C GLU A 84 23.79 7.18 1.30
N GLN A 85 24.39 6.17 0.69
CA GLN A 85 23.83 4.81 0.59
C GLN A 85 24.48 3.84 1.57
N ASN A 86 23.92 2.63 1.70
CA ASN A 86 24.46 1.54 2.53
C ASN A 86 24.62 1.91 4.03
N ILE A 87 23.73 2.77 4.55
CA ILE A 87 23.72 3.19 5.95
C ILE A 87 22.85 2.25 6.80
N LEU A 88 21.52 2.28 6.61
CA LEU A 88 20.56 1.45 7.36
C LEU A 88 20.16 0.17 6.61
N TRP A 89 20.28 0.18 5.28
CA TRP A 89 19.93 -0.92 4.40
C TRP A 89 20.90 -0.94 3.21
N PRO A 90 21.26 -2.12 2.65
CA PRO A 90 22.32 -2.23 1.65
C PRO A 90 21.90 -1.81 0.25
N SER A 91 20.64 -2.01 -0.13
CA SER A 91 20.16 -1.61 -1.45
C SER A 91 20.01 -0.10 -1.56
N GLU A 92 20.04 0.40 -2.80
CA GLU A 92 19.96 1.82 -3.07
C GLU A 92 18.58 2.37 -2.66
N ILE A 93 18.58 3.40 -1.83
CA ILE A 93 17.35 4.08 -1.40
C ILE A 93 17.22 5.40 -2.16
N ARG A 94 16.21 5.46 -3.02
CA ARG A 94 15.80 6.68 -3.76
C ARG A 94 14.51 7.28 -3.25
N TRP A 95 13.68 6.49 -2.57
CA TRP A 95 12.34 6.87 -2.15
C TRP A 95 12.26 7.01 -0.63
N PHE A 96 11.58 8.07 -0.20
CA PHE A 96 11.27 8.29 1.21
C PHE A 96 9.78 8.55 1.39
N ALA A 97 9.13 7.73 2.20
CA ALA A 97 7.77 7.98 2.61
C ALA A 97 7.75 9.08 3.68
N LYS A 98 7.04 10.17 3.41
CA LYS A 98 6.81 11.26 4.35
C LYS A 98 5.65 10.88 5.26
N SER A 99 5.90 10.81 6.56
CA SER A 99 4.89 10.54 7.59
C SER A 99 4.62 11.80 8.42
N SER A 100 3.34 12.13 8.60
CA SER A 100 2.86 13.23 9.44
C SER A 100 2.89 12.82 10.91
N GLY A 101 4.09 12.66 11.47
CA GLY A 101 4.25 12.40 12.90
C GLY A 101 3.65 13.52 13.76
N THR A 102 2.97 13.16 14.86
CA THR A 102 2.22 14.06 15.78
C THR A 102 3.08 14.75 16.83
N THR A 103 4.41 14.77 16.69
CA THR A 103 5.32 15.39 17.66
C THR A 103 6.33 16.27 16.94
N SER A 104 6.27 17.57 17.25
CA SER A 104 7.18 18.66 16.85
C SER A 104 7.44 18.83 15.34
N ASP A 105 6.60 19.63 14.67
CA ASP A 105 6.81 20.47 13.45
C ASP A 105 7.77 20.04 12.31
N ARG A 106 8.27 18.80 12.29
CA ARG A 106 9.15 18.26 11.26
C ARG A 106 8.62 16.92 10.81
N SER A 107 8.35 16.82 9.51
CA SER A 107 7.92 15.57 8.89
C SER A 107 8.96 14.47 9.08
N LYS A 108 8.48 13.25 9.34
CA LYS A 108 9.33 12.06 9.39
C LYS A 108 9.52 11.52 7.97
N PHE A 109 10.71 11.04 7.67
CA PHE A 109 11.07 10.44 6.38
C PHE A 109 11.48 8.99 6.62
N ILE A 110 10.74 8.07 6.04
CA ILE A 110 11.01 6.64 6.18
C ILE A 110 11.66 6.17 4.86
N PRO A 111 12.90 5.63 4.89
CA PRO A 111 13.52 5.01 3.72
C PRO A 111 12.63 3.91 3.15
N VAL A 112 12.36 3.94 1.85
CA VAL A 112 11.59 2.91 1.14
C VAL A 112 12.51 2.25 0.11
N SER A 113 12.92 1.01 0.41
CA SER A 113 13.74 0.21 -0.50
C SER A 113 12.90 -0.46 -1.58
N GLU A 114 13.55 -0.96 -2.62
CA GLU A 114 12.88 -1.77 -3.65
C GLU A 114 12.29 -3.05 -3.03
N GLU A 115 13.00 -3.70 -2.11
CA GLU A 115 12.49 -4.88 -1.40
C GLU A 115 11.26 -4.55 -0.55
N ALA A 116 11.21 -3.38 0.10
CA ALA A 116 10.02 -2.94 0.83
C ALA A 116 8.81 -2.74 -0.12
N LEU A 117 9.04 -2.20 -1.31
CA LEU A 117 7.98 -2.09 -2.32
C LEU A 117 7.51 -3.46 -2.81
N GLU A 118 8.44 -4.34 -3.22
CA GLU A 118 8.12 -5.61 -3.87
C GLU A 118 7.62 -6.69 -2.91
N GLU A 119 8.35 -6.88 -1.80
CA GLU A 119 8.16 -7.97 -0.85
C GLU A 119 7.29 -7.60 0.34
N CYS A 120 7.01 -6.31 0.56
CA CYS A 120 6.00 -5.86 1.53
C CYS A 120 4.76 -5.28 0.82
N HIS A 121 4.83 -4.05 0.30
CA HIS A 121 3.63 -3.32 -0.11
C HIS A 121 2.89 -3.98 -1.28
N PHE A 122 3.59 -4.36 -2.34
CA PHE A 122 2.99 -5.05 -3.49
C PHE A 122 2.61 -6.49 -3.14
N LYS A 123 3.38 -7.16 -2.27
CA LYS A 123 3.05 -8.50 -1.77
C LYS A 123 1.76 -8.49 -0.94
N GLY A 124 1.57 -7.52 -0.06
CA GLY A 124 0.34 -7.33 0.70
C GLY A 124 -0.89 -7.11 -0.21
N GLY A 125 -0.75 -6.28 -1.26
CA GLY A 125 -1.81 -6.13 -2.27
C GLY A 125 -2.11 -7.43 -3.02
N LYS A 126 -1.07 -8.17 -3.44
CA LYS A 126 -1.20 -9.50 -4.07
C LYS A 126 -1.89 -10.49 -3.14
N ASP A 127 -1.60 -10.47 -1.83
CA ASP A 127 -2.19 -11.35 -0.83
C ASP A 127 -3.65 -11.03 -0.57
N ALA A 128 -4.00 -9.74 -0.47
CA ALA A 128 -5.40 -9.30 -0.35
C ALA A 128 -6.23 -9.76 -1.55
N LEU A 129 -5.73 -9.58 -2.77
CA LEU A 129 -6.38 -10.09 -3.97
C LEU A 129 -6.47 -11.62 -3.98
N THR A 130 -5.41 -12.31 -3.57
CA THR A 130 -5.40 -13.78 -3.46
C THR A 130 -6.51 -14.27 -2.53
N ILE A 131 -6.62 -13.70 -1.33
CA ILE A 131 -7.65 -14.04 -0.35
C ILE A 131 -9.05 -13.76 -0.92
N TYR A 132 -9.22 -12.60 -1.58
CA TYR A 132 -10.49 -12.25 -2.22
C TYR A 132 -10.91 -13.25 -3.29
N PHE A 133 -10.05 -13.56 -4.26
CA PHE A 133 -10.37 -14.51 -5.34
C PHE A 133 -10.54 -15.95 -4.84
N ASN A 134 -9.84 -16.33 -3.77
CA ASN A 134 -10.06 -17.62 -3.12
C ASN A 134 -11.45 -17.70 -2.49
N ASN A 135 -11.89 -16.64 -1.82
CA ASN A 135 -13.20 -16.58 -1.16
C ASN A 135 -14.35 -16.28 -2.13
N ARG A 136 -14.05 -15.71 -3.30
CA ARG A 136 -15.00 -15.39 -4.37
C ARG A 136 -14.50 -15.92 -5.72
N PRO A 137 -14.60 -17.24 -5.99
CA PRO A 137 -14.07 -17.84 -7.23
C PRO A 137 -14.68 -17.30 -8.53
N ASN A 138 -15.88 -16.71 -8.44
CA ASN A 138 -16.60 -16.12 -9.57
C ASN A 138 -16.39 -14.61 -9.72
N ALA A 139 -15.51 -14.00 -8.90
CA ALA A 139 -15.21 -12.58 -8.94
C ALA A 139 -14.80 -12.14 -10.35
N GLN A 140 -15.24 -10.94 -10.73
CA GLN A 140 -15.00 -10.31 -12.03
C GLN A 140 -14.19 -9.01 -11.90
N LEU A 141 -13.40 -8.86 -10.83
CA LEU A 141 -12.70 -7.61 -10.50
C LEU A 141 -11.86 -7.08 -11.67
N PHE A 142 -11.15 -7.92 -12.42
CA PHE A 142 -10.34 -7.46 -13.56
C PHE A 142 -11.11 -7.26 -14.88
N THR A 143 -12.44 -7.37 -14.88
CA THR A 143 -13.28 -6.96 -16.02
C THR A 143 -13.48 -5.43 -16.08
N GLY A 144 -13.11 -4.73 -15.01
CA GLY A 144 -13.20 -3.28 -14.87
C GLY A 144 -11.93 -2.65 -14.33
N LYS A 145 -12.10 -1.43 -13.81
CA LYS A 145 -11.05 -0.66 -13.16
C LYS A 145 -11.25 -0.62 -11.64
N SER A 146 -10.15 -0.54 -10.91
CA SER A 146 -10.13 -0.22 -9.49
C SER A 146 -10.00 1.28 -9.31
N LEU A 147 -11.03 1.91 -8.75
CA LEU A 147 -11.03 3.31 -8.37
C LEU A 147 -10.14 3.51 -7.15
N THR A 148 -9.13 4.38 -7.22
CA THR A 148 -8.23 4.65 -6.09
C THR A 148 -8.07 6.13 -5.86
N ILE A 149 -8.20 6.57 -4.61
CA ILE A 149 -7.86 7.93 -4.19
C ILE A 149 -6.48 7.90 -3.53
N GLY A 150 -5.49 8.54 -4.17
CA GLY A 150 -4.15 8.71 -3.61
C GLY A 150 -4.10 9.87 -2.61
N GLY A 151 -3.08 9.83 -1.73
CA GLY A 151 -2.72 10.95 -0.88
C GLY A 151 -2.44 12.25 -1.67
N SER A 152 -2.45 13.38 -0.98
CA SER A 152 -2.32 14.71 -1.58
C SER A 152 -0.88 15.21 -1.68
N SER A 153 0.10 14.53 -1.07
CA SER A 153 1.49 14.99 -1.16
C SER A 153 2.08 14.62 -2.52
N GLN A 154 2.45 15.66 -3.29
CA GLN A 154 3.30 15.46 -4.45
C GLN A 154 4.63 14.82 -4.05
N ILE A 155 5.15 14.03 -4.97
CA ILE A 155 6.54 13.63 -4.90
C ILE A 155 7.39 14.86 -5.12
N SER A 156 8.13 15.21 -4.08
CA SER A 156 9.11 16.27 -4.11
C SER A 156 10.49 15.64 -4.30
N GLN A 157 11.26 16.21 -5.22
CA GLN A 157 12.63 15.79 -5.47
C GLN A 157 13.55 16.63 -4.58
N LEU A 158 14.35 15.96 -3.73
CA LEU A 158 15.34 16.63 -2.88
C LEU A 158 16.69 16.75 -3.59
N SER A 159 17.04 15.76 -4.41
CA SER A 159 18.22 15.70 -5.27
C SER A 159 17.89 14.86 -6.52
N PRO A 160 18.75 14.85 -7.57
CA PRO A 160 18.53 14.02 -8.77
C PRO A 160 18.15 12.57 -8.44
N ASP A 161 18.72 12.00 -7.39
CA ASP A 161 18.59 10.59 -7.03
C ASP A 161 17.68 10.36 -5.80
N THR A 162 17.20 11.41 -5.13
CA THR A 162 16.38 11.30 -3.92
C THR A 162 15.03 12.01 -4.06
N SER A 163 13.96 11.25 -3.85
CA SER A 163 12.58 11.73 -3.89
C SER A 163 11.80 11.33 -2.64
N PHE A 164 10.84 12.17 -2.24
CA PHE A 164 9.97 11.89 -1.10
C PHE A 164 8.52 12.27 -1.35
N GLY A 165 7.57 11.59 -0.71
CA GLY A 165 6.14 11.85 -0.82
C GLY A 165 5.33 10.97 0.12
N ASP A 166 4.00 11.06 0.09
CA ASP A 166 3.17 10.11 0.85
C ASP A 166 3.46 8.69 0.36
N LEU A 167 3.41 7.68 1.25
CA LEU A 167 3.65 6.29 0.88
C LEU A 167 2.76 5.86 -0.31
N SER A 168 1.49 6.28 -0.33
CA SER A 168 0.59 5.96 -1.45
C SER A 168 1.09 6.52 -2.79
N ALA A 169 1.71 7.71 -2.79
CA ALA A 169 2.25 8.31 -4.02
C ALA A 169 3.51 7.57 -4.49
N VAL A 170 4.38 7.17 -3.56
CA VAL A 170 5.55 6.33 -3.83
C VAL A 170 5.11 4.99 -4.42
N ILE A 171 4.16 4.30 -3.79
CA ILE A 171 3.59 3.03 -4.29
C ILE A 171 3.02 3.22 -5.70
N MET A 172 2.17 4.22 -5.92
CA MET A 172 1.52 4.45 -7.21
C MET A 172 2.52 4.68 -8.36
N LYS A 173 3.64 5.37 -8.10
CA LYS A 173 4.67 5.61 -9.12
C LYS A 173 5.54 4.40 -9.44
N ASN A 174 5.59 3.44 -8.53
CA ASN A 174 6.36 2.21 -8.70
C ASN A 174 5.44 1.00 -9.00
N LEU A 175 4.14 1.21 -9.23
CA LEU A 175 3.22 0.13 -9.55
C LEU A 175 3.65 -0.60 -10.83
N PRO A 176 3.55 -1.94 -10.84
CA PRO A 176 3.79 -2.70 -12.06
C PRO A 176 2.74 -2.32 -13.12
N PHE A 177 3.13 -2.35 -14.39
CA PHE A 177 2.33 -1.86 -15.52
C PHE A 177 0.88 -2.41 -15.56
N TRP A 178 0.69 -3.69 -15.22
CA TRP A 178 -0.64 -4.30 -15.20
C TRP A 178 -1.54 -3.70 -14.12
N ALA A 179 -1.00 -3.38 -12.94
CA ALA A 179 -1.76 -2.80 -11.84
C ALA A 179 -2.16 -1.36 -12.16
N GLU A 180 -1.24 -0.60 -12.77
CA GLU A 180 -1.53 0.75 -13.27
C GLU A 180 -2.59 0.72 -14.37
N PHE A 181 -2.52 -0.24 -15.29
CA PHE A 181 -3.53 -0.41 -16.33
C PHE A 181 -4.92 -0.68 -15.74
N HIS A 182 -5.04 -1.43 -14.64
CA HIS A 182 -6.33 -1.69 -13.99
C HIS A 182 -6.80 -0.57 -13.04
N ARG A 183 -6.04 0.50 -12.87
CA ARG A 183 -6.39 1.60 -11.98
C ARG A 183 -7.20 2.68 -12.70
N THR A 184 -8.04 3.40 -11.95
CA THR A 184 -8.65 4.67 -12.37
C THR A 184 -8.68 5.63 -11.17
N PRO A 185 -8.55 6.95 -11.33
CA PRO A 185 -8.28 7.71 -12.58
C PRO A 185 -6.83 7.55 -13.07
N ASN A 186 -6.43 8.25 -14.13
CA ASN A 186 -5.02 8.38 -14.51
C ASN A 186 -4.16 8.94 -13.36
N LEU A 187 -2.87 8.61 -13.36
CA LEU A 187 -1.94 8.92 -12.26
C LEU A 187 -1.88 10.42 -11.92
N ASP A 188 -1.86 11.27 -12.94
CA ASP A 188 -1.77 12.72 -12.75
C ASP A 188 -2.99 13.29 -12.00
N ILE A 189 -4.18 12.69 -12.17
CA ILE A 189 -5.38 13.08 -11.42
C ILE A 189 -5.30 12.54 -9.99
N ALA A 190 -4.86 11.29 -9.82
CA ALA A 190 -4.74 10.67 -8.50
C ALA A 190 -3.74 11.39 -7.58
N LEU A 191 -2.70 12.01 -8.16
CA LEU A 191 -1.63 12.72 -7.47
C LEU A 191 -1.85 14.24 -7.37
N LEU A 192 -3.02 14.76 -7.72
CA LEU A 192 -3.34 16.19 -7.53
C LEU A 192 -3.19 16.62 -6.07
N GLU A 193 -2.68 17.83 -5.85
CA GLU A 193 -2.46 18.36 -4.50
C GLU A 193 -3.76 18.89 -3.89
N ASN A 194 -4.52 19.68 -4.66
CA ASN A 194 -5.80 20.20 -4.20
C ASN A 194 -6.82 19.06 -4.11
N PHE A 195 -7.20 18.72 -2.87
CA PHE A 195 -8.11 17.62 -2.59
C PHE A 195 -9.51 17.83 -3.18
N GLU A 196 -10.05 19.05 -3.14
CA GLU A 196 -11.37 19.36 -3.70
C GLU A 196 -11.37 19.21 -5.22
N GLU A 197 -10.36 19.79 -5.89
CA GLU A 197 -10.17 19.65 -7.34
C GLU A 197 -9.95 18.20 -7.74
N LYS A 198 -9.17 17.44 -6.96
CA LYS A 198 -8.97 16.01 -7.13
C LYS A 198 -10.31 15.27 -7.11
N ILE A 199 -11.09 15.44 -6.05
CA ILE A 199 -12.39 14.76 -5.91
C ILE A 199 -13.30 15.10 -7.09
N GLU A 200 -13.35 16.37 -7.50
CA GLU A 200 -14.16 16.81 -8.64
C GLU A 200 -13.75 16.13 -9.95
N LYS A 201 -12.43 16.09 -10.23
CA LYS A 201 -11.90 15.44 -11.44
C LYS A 201 -12.09 13.93 -11.40
N ILE A 202 -11.85 13.29 -10.26
CA ILE A 202 -12.09 11.84 -10.11
C ILE A 202 -13.56 11.54 -10.36
N ALA A 203 -14.48 12.27 -9.70
CA ALA A 203 -15.91 12.05 -9.86
C ALA A 203 -16.32 12.11 -11.34
N LYS A 204 -15.94 13.18 -12.05
CA LYS A 204 -16.28 13.38 -13.47
C LYS A 204 -15.66 12.35 -14.40
N THR A 205 -14.39 11.97 -14.19
CA THR A 205 -13.66 11.09 -15.11
C THR A 205 -13.97 9.60 -14.92
N THR A 206 -14.71 9.25 -13.86
CA THR A 206 -15.00 7.85 -13.50
C THR A 206 -16.46 7.46 -13.70
N LEU A 207 -17.35 8.39 -14.06
CA LEU A 207 -18.78 8.12 -14.29
C LEU A 207 -19.01 7.07 -15.39
N ASP A 208 -18.29 7.20 -16.51
CA ASP A 208 -18.43 6.31 -17.67
C ASP A 208 -17.45 5.12 -17.65
N VAL A 209 -16.80 4.88 -16.51
CA VAL A 209 -15.84 3.79 -16.33
C VAL A 209 -16.55 2.60 -15.68
N ASN A 210 -16.32 1.39 -16.19
CA ASN A 210 -16.71 0.17 -15.49
C ASN A 210 -15.84 -0.03 -14.24
N VAL A 211 -16.24 0.57 -13.11
CA VAL A 211 -15.58 0.40 -11.82
C VAL A 211 -16.07 -0.89 -11.16
N THR A 212 -15.14 -1.78 -10.87
CA THR A 212 -15.39 -3.09 -10.23
C THR A 212 -14.80 -3.17 -8.83
N GLY A 213 -13.82 -2.31 -8.54
CA GLY A 213 -13.15 -2.24 -7.24
C GLY A 213 -12.95 -0.81 -6.77
N ILE A 214 -12.87 -0.63 -5.45
CA ILE A 214 -12.54 0.64 -4.81
C ILE A 214 -11.35 0.42 -3.87
N GLY A 215 -10.43 1.36 -3.85
CA GLY A 215 -9.22 1.37 -3.05
C GLY A 215 -9.03 2.68 -2.30
N GLY A 216 -8.62 2.63 -1.03
CA GLY A 216 -8.14 3.79 -0.30
C GLY A 216 -8.80 4.02 1.05
N VAL A 217 -8.62 5.22 1.61
CA VAL A 217 -9.09 5.55 2.96
C VAL A 217 -10.62 5.75 2.95
N PRO A 218 -11.38 5.08 3.83
CA PRO A 218 -12.84 5.18 3.90
C PRO A 218 -13.39 6.63 3.94
N THR A 219 -12.74 7.52 4.70
CA THR A 219 -13.18 8.91 4.84
C THR A 219 -13.09 9.71 3.54
N TRP A 220 -12.07 9.47 2.72
CA TRP A 220 -11.93 10.12 1.41
C TRP A 220 -12.93 9.56 0.40
N ASN A 221 -13.13 8.24 0.43
CA ASN A 221 -14.11 7.57 -0.40
C ASN A 221 -15.54 8.11 -0.15
N ILE A 222 -15.90 8.35 1.11
CA ILE A 222 -17.21 8.96 1.46
C ILE A 222 -17.39 10.33 0.78
N VAL A 223 -16.36 11.18 0.79
CA VAL A 223 -16.43 12.50 0.14
C VAL A 223 -16.62 12.34 -1.37
N LEU A 224 -15.88 11.43 -1.99
CA LEU A 224 -16.01 11.14 -3.42
C LEU A 224 -17.40 10.59 -3.77
N PHE A 225 -17.92 9.64 -2.99
CA PHE A 225 -19.21 9.01 -3.25
C PHE A 225 -20.34 10.03 -3.18
N ASN A 226 -20.35 10.86 -2.14
CA ASN A 226 -21.31 11.96 -2.03
C ASN A 226 -21.26 12.87 -3.26
N ARG A 227 -20.05 13.24 -3.69
CA ARG A 227 -19.90 14.11 -4.86
C ARG A 227 -20.39 13.47 -6.15
N ILE A 228 -20.11 12.18 -6.35
CA ILE A 228 -20.59 11.42 -7.50
C ILE A 228 -22.13 11.35 -7.52
N LEU A 229 -22.75 11.05 -6.38
CA LEU A 229 -24.21 11.00 -6.27
C LEU A 229 -24.86 12.38 -6.47
N GLU A 230 -24.23 13.44 -5.99
CA GLU A 230 -24.67 14.83 -6.23
C GLU A 230 -24.64 15.18 -7.72
N ILE A 231 -23.54 14.86 -8.42
CA ILE A 231 -23.38 15.15 -9.86
C ILE A 231 -24.40 14.37 -10.70
N THR A 232 -24.65 13.11 -10.33
CA THR A 232 -25.47 12.19 -11.14
C THR A 232 -26.96 12.21 -10.77
N GLY A 233 -27.31 12.70 -9.57
CA GLY A 233 -28.66 12.63 -9.02
C GLY A 233 -29.13 11.21 -8.69
N LYS A 234 -28.19 10.27 -8.53
CA LYS A 234 -28.45 8.85 -8.27
C LYS A 234 -28.55 8.56 -6.78
N ASP A 235 -29.27 7.51 -6.42
CA ASP A 235 -29.48 7.18 -5.01
C ASP A 235 -28.29 6.40 -4.43
N ASN A 236 -27.61 5.60 -5.27
CA ASN A 236 -26.49 4.77 -4.85
C ASN A 236 -25.50 4.49 -6.01
N LEU A 237 -24.31 4.02 -5.65
CA LEU A 237 -23.21 3.81 -6.59
C LEU A 237 -23.45 2.66 -7.57
N LEU A 238 -24.31 1.68 -7.26
CA LEU A 238 -24.58 0.55 -8.15
C LEU A 238 -25.41 0.95 -9.38
N GLU A 239 -26.11 2.09 -9.33
CA GLU A 239 -26.75 2.66 -10.51
C GLU A 239 -25.75 3.24 -11.52
N ILE A 240 -24.52 3.53 -11.07
CA ILE A 240 -23.44 4.11 -11.88
C ILE A 240 -22.43 3.02 -12.25
N TRP A 241 -22.07 2.20 -11.27
CA TRP A 241 -21.11 1.09 -11.38
C TRP A 241 -21.77 -0.24 -11.01
N PRO A 242 -22.55 -0.84 -11.93
CA PRO A 242 -23.34 -2.04 -11.64
C PRO A 242 -22.50 -3.29 -11.33
N ASN A 243 -21.21 -3.28 -11.71
CA ASN A 243 -20.29 -4.40 -11.48
C ASN A 243 -19.37 -4.18 -10.26
N LEU A 244 -19.63 -3.16 -9.44
CA LEU A 244 -18.84 -2.90 -8.24
C LEU A 244 -19.01 -4.03 -7.22
N GLU A 245 -17.91 -4.67 -6.84
CA GLU A 245 -17.95 -5.86 -5.97
C GLU A 245 -16.84 -5.92 -4.91
N PHE A 246 -15.83 -5.05 -4.97
CA PHE A 246 -14.67 -5.14 -4.11
C PHE A 246 -14.24 -3.79 -3.52
N CYS A 247 -13.90 -3.75 -2.24
CA CYS A 247 -13.33 -2.58 -1.57
C CYS A 247 -12.11 -3.00 -0.74
N PHE A 248 -10.95 -2.51 -1.12
CA PHE A 248 -9.71 -2.62 -0.36
C PHE A 248 -9.44 -1.30 0.35
N HIS A 249 -9.43 -1.30 1.68
CA HIS A 249 -9.37 -0.07 2.45
C HIS A 249 -8.38 -0.16 3.62
N GLY A 250 -7.90 0.99 4.07
CA GLY A 250 -6.96 1.07 5.19
C GLY A 250 -6.85 2.50 5.73
N GLY A 251 -5.90 2.70 6.64
CA GLY A 251 -5.61 4.00 7.24
C GLY A 251 -6.52 4.43 8.40
N VAL A 252 -7.75 3.92 8.46
CA VAL A 252 -8.66 4.08 9.61
C VAL A 252 -9.47 2.80 9.84
N ASN A 253 -9.87 2.55 11.09
CA ASN A 253 -10.79 1.46 11.43
C ASN A 253 -12.09 1.61 10.62
N PHE A 254 -12.46 0.58 9.87
CA PHE A 254 -13.63 0.62 8.99
C PHE A 254 -14.98 0.46 9.72
N THR A 255 -14.98 -0.13 10.91
CA THR A 255 -16.20 -0.47 11.66
C THR A 255 -17.21 0.68 11.77
N PRO A 256 -16.81 1.92 12.09
CA PRO A 256 -17.74 3.06 12.19
C PRO A 256 -18.39 3.47 10.85
N TYR A 257 -17.76 3.14 9.72
CA TYR A 257 -18.19 3.57 8.39
C TYR A 257 -19.03 2.52 7.66
N ARG A 258 -19.09 1.28 8.17
CA ARG A 258 -19.75 0.15 7.51
C ARG A 258 -21.20 0.43 7.11
N GLU A 259 -22.00 0.97 8.02
CA GLU A 259 -23.41 1.27 7.75
C GLU A 259 -23.58 2.43 6.75
N GLN A 260 -22.64 3.37 6.71
CA GLN A 260 -22.64 4.41 5.69
C GLN A 260 -22.28 3.86 4.31
N PHE A 261 -21.28 2.99 4.22
CA PHE A 261 -20.91 2.32 2.97
C PHE A 261 -22.04 1.47 2.40
N LYS A 262 -22.81 0.78 3.26
CA LYS A 262 -24.02 0.04 2.83
C LYS A 262 -25.09 0.94 2.20
N LYS A 263 -25.21 2.21 2.63
CA LYS A 263 -26.13 3.16 2.00
C LYS A 263 -25.66 3.54 0.59
N PHE A 264 -24.35 3.75 0.43
CA PHE A 264 -23.76 4.04 -0.89
C PHE A 264 -23.78 2.84 -1.84
N ILE A 265 -23.65 1.62 -1.30
CA ILE A 265 -23.52 0.38 -2.06
C ILE A 265 -24.48 -0.64 -1.44
N PRO A 266 -25.80 -0.56 -1.71
CA PRO A 266 -26.84 -1.36 -1.05
C PRO A 266 -26.90 -2.79 -1.60
N THR A 267 -25.82 -3.55 -1.38
CA THR A 267 -25.72 -4.96 -1.78
C THR A 267 -24.91 -5.78 -0.77
N ASP A 268 -25.33 -7.01 -0.54
CA ASP A 268 -24.61 -7.98 0.29
C ASP A 268 -23.45 -8.66 -0.46
N ASN A 269 -23.34 -8.40 -1.77
CA ASN A 269 -22.27 -8.96 -2.61
C ASN A 269 -20.95 -8.19 -2.51
N MET A 270 -20.97 -6.99 -1.93
CA MET A 270 -19.77 -6.17 -1.79
C MET A 270 -18.79 -6.80 -0.81
N TYR A 271 -17.56 -7.02 -1.25
CA TYR A 271 -16.51 -7.62 -0.43
C TYR A 271 -15.53 -6.57 0.08
N TYR A 272 -15.37 -6.48 1.40
CA TYR A 272 -14.49 -5.51 2.04
C TYR A 272 -13.27 -6.21 2.63
N ILE A 273 -12.06 -5.74 2.30
CA ILE A 273 -10.80 -6.14 2.93
C ILE A 273 -10.14 -4.91 3.54
N GLU A 274 -9.82 -5.02 4.82
CA GLU A 274 -9.00 -4.04 5.53
C GLU A 274 -7.52 -4.40 5.41
N SER A 275 -6.68 -3.42 5.07
CA SER A 275 -5.24 -3.50 5.20
C SER A 275 -4.76 -2.73 6.43
N TYR A 276 -3.89 -3.36 7.19
CA TYR A 276 -3.12 -2.71 8.24
C TYR A 276 -1.68 -2.57 7.77
N ASN A 277 -1.39 -1.44 7.14
CA ASN A 277 -0.08 -1.14 6.57
C ASN A 277 0.39 0.25 7.03
N ALA A 278 1.69 0.41 7.18
CA ALA A 278 2.31 1.69 7.46
C ALA A 278 3.45 1.96 6.47
N SER A 279 4.07 3.14 6.56
CA SER A 279 5.25 3.47 5.75
C SER A 279 6.47 2.64 6.13
N GLU A 280 6.48 2.15 7.37
CA GLU A 280 7.55 1.37 7.97
C GLU A 280 7.47 -0.13 7.67
N GLY A 281 6.34 -0.61 7.13
CA GLY A 281 6.03 -2.04 6.94
C GLY A 281 4.53 -2.30 6.93
#